data_AF-A0A0F9LXF5-F1
#
_entry.id   AF-A0A0F9LXF5-F1
#
_cell.length_a   1.000
_cell.length_b   1.000
_cell.length_c   1.000
_cell.angle_alpha   90.00
_cell.angle_beta   90.00
_cell.angle_gamma   90.00
#
_symmetry.space_group_name_H-M   'P 1'
#
loop_
_entity.id
_entity.type
_entity.pdbx_description
1 polymer ?
#
loop_
_entity_poly.entity_id
_entity_poly.type
_entity_poly.pdbx_seq_one_letter_code
_entity_poly.pdbx_strand_id
1 'polypeptide(L)'
;LKDKAEAEQLSKQLVYEAATAFTDEAFRKMFLTNIEFYQVMRDENGEVIKDENNEAIWKKLTDEEKQNLKPGKDNKVHIFNNGMFNSEDAAKKLALQNHQSDYLIHFPITNNALSELMVAGYQKFLESEGFGLTNAVKENIKVIAKYGKKGLIIDAHSRGGMTTGNTLRFINENHNDNSTLKHLDIYTVGSAFNNQQMADLLNKNSSGNGNVFAQVHKDDFVGTFIGGNEATGGTTPDGSTSFIEGLKSIFFDVTVHNSYGDGKPNGASKKYWQDSPDGKAKFILIPASNNK
;
A
#
# COMPACT_ATOMS: atom_id res chain seq x y z
N LEU A 1 24.15 13.68 40.06
CA LEU A 1 23.63 15.02 39.69
C LEU A 1 23.91 15.36 38.23
N LYS A 2 25.15 15.14 37.73
CA LYS A 2 25.52 15.33 36.33
C LYS A 2 24.71 14.45 35.34
N ASP A 3 24.55 13.16 35.63
CA ASP A 3 23.81 12.21 34.79
C ASP A 3 22.31 12.52 34.65
N LYS A 4 21.70 13.15 35.68
CA LYS A 4 20.28 13.51 35.67
C LYS A 4 20.03 14.76 34.82
N ALA A 5 20.96 15.72 34.85
CA ALA A 5 20.91 16.92 34.01
C ALA A 5 21.17 16.60 32.53
N GLU A 6 22.11 15.68 32.24
CA GLU A 6 22.35 15.19 30.88
C GLU A 6 21.14 14.41 30.33
N ALA A 7 20.50 13.56 31.13
CA ALA A 7 19.28 12.86 30.74
C ALA A 7 18.09 13.81 30.49
N GLU A 8 17.95 14.87 31.30
CA GLU A 8 16.89 15.85 31.15
C GLU A 8 17.11 16.76 29.92
N GLN A 9 18.38 17.07 29.61
CA GLN A 9 18.75 17.83 28.42
C GLN A 9 18.59 17.00 27.14
N LEU A 10 18.97 15.72 27.16
CA LEU A 10 18.68 14.75 26.09
C LEU A 10 17.17 14.59 25.88
N SER A 11 16.38 14.52 26.96
CA SER A 11 14.91 14.43 26.87
C SER A 11 14.29 15.68 26.26
N LYS A 12 14.72 16.88 26.66
CA LYS A 12 14.25 18.14 26.06
C LYS A 12 14.67 18.29 24.60
N GLN A 13 15.89 17.87 24.26
CA GLN A 13 16.38 17.86 22.89
C GLN A 13 15.59 16.85 22.03
N LEU A 14 15.32 15.64 22.54
CA LEU A 14 14.45 14.66 21.89
C LEU A 14 13.03 15.18 21.71
N VAL A 15 12.45 15.88 22.68
CA VAL A 15 11.11 16.49 22.57
C VAL A 15 11.10 17.62 21.54
N TYR A 16 12.15 18.44 21.49
CA TYR A 16 12.29 19.55 20.53
C TYR A 16 12.57 19.06 19.10
N GLU A 17 13.49 18.11 18.92
CA GLU A 17 13.72 17.43 17.65
C GLU A 17 12.47 16.67 17.23
N ALA A 18 11.82 15.96 18.16
CA ALA A 18 10.55 15.31 17.90
C ALA A 18 9.50 16.30 17.45
N ALA A 19 9.37 17.50 18.05
CA ALA A 19 8.41 18.57 17.72
C ALA A 19 8.69 19.29 16.39
N THR A 20 9.97 19.51 16.07
CA THR A 20 10.41 20.23 14.86
C THR A 20 10.41 19.29 13.65
N ALA A 21 10.89 18.05 13.80
CA ALA A 21 10.69 16.99 12.81
C ALA A 21 9.22 16.51 12.76
N PHE A 22 8.46 16.64 13.86
CA PHE A 22 7.02 16.26 13.98
C PHE A 22 6.18 16.91 12.90
N THR A 23 6.40 18.22 12.73
CA THR A 23 5.42 19.10 12.10
C THR A 23 5.87 19.50 10.72
N ASP A 24 7.17 19.59 10.44
CA ASP A 24 7.62 19.95 9.09
C ASP A 24 7.78 18.72 8.20
N GLU A 25 8.44 17.65 8.66
CA GLU A 25 8.74 16.52 7.77
C GLU A 25 7.50 15.73 7.37
N ALA A 26 6.72 15.25 8.34
CA ALA A 26 5.51 14.48 8.06
C ALA A 26 4.51 15.32 7.24
N PHE A 27 4.32 16.59 7.61
CA PHE A 27 3.47 17.52 6.87
C PHE A 27 3.98 17.76 5.45
N ARG A 28 5.28 18.01 5.28
CA ARG A 28 5.90 18.23 3.96
C ARG A 28 5.70 17.00 3.08
N LYS A 29 5.90 15.78 3.61
CA LYS A 29 5.69 14.54 2.85
C LYS A 29 4.23 14.31 2.49
N MET A 30 3.31 14.63 3.41
CA MET A 30 1.87 14.49 3.20
C MET A 30 1.29 15.50 2.21
N PHE A 31 1.64 16.77 2.32
CA PHE A 31 0.89 17.87 1.68
C PHE A 31 1.70 18.73 0.71
N LEU A 32 3.03 18.79 0.86
CA LEU A 32 3.87 19.69 0.05
C LEU A 32 4.69 18.94 -1.00
N THR A 33 5.00 17.67 -0.76
CA THR A 33 5.82 16.86 -1.67
C THR A 33 4.99 16.41 -2.84
N ASN A 34 5.53 16.62 -4.05
CA ASN A 34 4.91 16.10 -5.27
C ASN A 34 5.02 14.59 -5.30
N ILE A 35 3.93 13.94 -5.69
CA ILE A 35 3.90 12.48 -5.85
C ILE A 35 4.53 12.10 -7.19
N GLU A 36 5.50 11.21 -7.12
CA GLU A 36 6.21 10.70 -8.29
C GLU A 36 5.49 9.46 -8.83
N PHE A 37 5.39 9.38 -10.15
CA PHE A 37 4.86 8.22 -10.85
C PHE A 37 5.98 7.56 -11.63
N TYR A 38 5.98 6.24 -11.60
CA TYR A 38 6.92 5.44 -12.37
C TYR A 38 6.17 4.43 -13.24
N GLN A 39 6.72 4.12 -14.39
CA GLN A 39 6.27 3.05 -15.28
C GLN A 39 7.39 2.03 -15.44
N VAL A 40 7.08 0.75 -15.31
CA VAL A 40 8.02 -0.32 -15.65
C VAL A 40 8.10 -0.46 -17.17
N MET A 41 9.32 -0.57 -17.68
CA MET A 41 9.55 -0.76 -19.10
C MET A 41 9.33 -2.24 -19.45
N ARG A 42 8.47 -2.48 -20.44
CA ARG A 42 8.17 -3.81 -20.98
C ARG A 42 8.49 -3.87 -22.47
N ASP A 43 8.89 -5.05 -22.94
CA ASP A 43 9.14 -5.30 -24.36
C ASP A 43 7.83 -5.52 -25.14
N GLU A 44 7.93 -5.79 -26.45
CA GLU A 44 6.78 -6.04 -27.32
C GLU A 44 5.96 -7.28 -26.90
N ASN A 45 6.60 -8.21 -26.18
CA ASN A 45 5.95 -9.40 -25.64
C ASN A 45 5.33 -9.14 -24.26
N GLY A 46 5.46 -7.94 -23.69
CA GLY A 46 4.96 -7.60 -22.36
C GLY A 46 5.85 -8.07 -21.21
N GLU A 47 7.05 -8.59 -21.51
CA GLU A 47 8.02 -9.01 -20.50
C GLU A 47 8.76 -7.80 -19.94
N VAL A 48 9.11 -7.83 -18.65
CA VAL A 48 9.84 -6.73 -18.00
C VAL A 48 11.24 -6.62 -18.58
N ILE A 49 11.59 -5.43 -19.07
CA ILE A 49 12.95 -5.12 -19.51
C ILE A 49 13.82 -4.91 -18.26
N LYS A 50 14.98 -5.57 -18.25
CA LYS A 50 15.93 -5.53 -17.14
C LYS A 50 17.29 -4.99 -17.57
N ASP A 51 17.99 -4.40 -16.61
CA ASP A 51 19.36 -3.94 -16.78
C ASP A 51 20.39 -5.07 -16.66
N GLU A 52 21.67 -4.72 -16.72
CA GLU A 52 22.79 -5.65 -16.58
C GLU A 52 22.84 -6.37 -15.22
N ASN A 53 22.20 -5.82 -14.19
CA ASN A 53 22.10 -6.39 -12.85
C ASN A 53 20.83 -7.23 -12.67
N ASN A 54 20.07 -7.49 -13.74
CA ASN A 54 18.79 -8.20 -13.72
C ASN A 54 17.72 -7.48 -12.86
N GLU A 55 17.84 -6.15 -12.72
CA GLU A 55 16.83 -5.30 -12.11
C GLU A 55 15.92 -4.68 -13.17
N ALA A 56 14.63 -4.53 -12.85
CA ALA A 56 13.65 -3.95 -13.77
C ALA A 56 13.96 -2.48 -14.06
N ILE A 57 13.85 -2.06 -15.33
CA ILE A 57 14.03 -0.67 -15.72
C ILE A 57 12.72 0.09 -15.53
N TRP A 58 12.78 1.21 -14.81
CA TRP A 58 11.64 2.09 -14.57
C TRP A 58 11.89 3.48 -15.12
N LYS A 59 10.84 4.08 -15.67
CA LYS A 59 10.83 5.47 -16.13
C LYS A 59 9.95 6.31 -15.22
N LYS A 60 10.47 7.44 -14.74
CA LYS A 60 9.66 8.47 -14.08
C LYS A 60 8.79 9.18 -15.11
N LEU A 61 7.49 9.28 -14.84
CA LEU A 61 6.53 9.89 -15.75
C LEU A 61 6.47 11.41 -15.59
N THR A 62 6.33 12.10 -16.72
CA THR A 62 5.95 13.52 -16.75
C THR A 62 4.46 13.69 -16.41
N ASP A 63 4.03 14.92 -16.11
CA ASP A 63 2.62 15.18 -15.82
C ASP A 63 1.70 14.86 -17.01
N GLU A 64 2.18 15.04 -18.25
CA GLU A 64 1.45 14.64 -19.45
C GLU A 64 1.31 13.11 -19.56
N GLU A 65 2.37 12.37 -19.24
CA GLU A 65 2.36 10.91 -19.29
C GLU A 65 1.47 10.30 -18.20
N LYS A 66 1.42 10.88 -16.99
CA LYS A 66 0.48 10.49 -15.93
C LYS A 66 -0.97 10.58 -16.39
N GLN A 67 -1.26 11.51 -17.29
CA GLN A 67 -2.58 11.70 -17.88
C GLN A 67 -2.85 10.75 -19.04
N ASN A 68 -1.91 9.95 -19.50
CA ASN A 68 -2.07 9.08 -20.67
C ASN A 68 -1.49 7.69 -20.42
N LEU A 69 -1.85 7.10 -19.28
CA LEU A 69 -1.48 5.73 -18.91
C LEU A 69 -2.07 4.75 -19.92
N LYS A 70 -1.26 3.76 -20.29
CA LYS A 70 -1.62 2.75 -21.27
C LYS A 70 -2.11 1.50 -20.54
N PRO A 71 -3.22 0.90 -20.98
CA PRO A 71 -3.64 -0.37 -20.43
C PRO A 71 -2.65 -1.49 -20.80
N GLY A 72 -2.57 -2.50 -19.94
CA GLY A 72 -1.90 -3.76 -20.23
C GLY A 72 -2.70 -4.62 -21.21
N LYS A 73 -2.25 -5.87 -21.42
CA LYS A 73 -2.88 -6.82 -22.35
C LYS A 73 -4.31 -7.19 -21.99
N ASP A 74 -4.71 -7.04 -20.73
CA ASP A 74 -6.06 -7.28 -20.23
C ASP A 74 -6.99 -6.05 -20.37
N ASN A 75 -6.54 -5.01 -21.09
CA ASN A 75 -7.23 -3.74 -21.28
C ASN A 75 -7.44 -2.94 -19.99
N LYS A 76 -6.70 -3.23 -18.91
CA LYS A 76 -6.75 -2.48 -17.66
C LYS A 76 -5.43 -1.76 -17.40
N VAL A 77 -5.49 -0.63 -16.72
CA VAL A 77 -4.30 0.04 -16.19
C VAL A 77 -3.99 -0.55 -14.82
N HIS A 78 -2.75 -0.99 -14.58
CA HIS A 78 -2.33 -1.62 -13.31
C HIS A 78 -1.45 -0.68 -12.51
N ILE A 79 -1.88 -0.32 -11.30
CA ILE A 79 -1.23 0.72 -10.49
C ILE A 79 -0.97 0.21 -9.09
N PHE A 80 0.28 0.34 -8.63
CA PHE A 80 0.67 0.01 -7.27
C PHE A 80 0.77 1.24 -6.37
N ASN A 81 0.20 1.14 -5.17
CA ASN A 81 0.37 2.07 -4.05
C ASN A 81 1.25 1.40 -2.96
N ASN A 82 2.40 2.01 -2.65
CA ASN A 82 3.37 1.44 -1.73
C ASN A 82 3.01 1.61 -0.24
N GLY A 83 3.64 0.76 0.58
CA GLY A 83 3.55 0.79 2.03
C GLY A 83 4.41 1.88 2.67
N MET A 84 4.49 1.81 3.99
CA MET A 84 5.43 2.63 4.76
C MET A 84 6.85 2.05 4.68
N PHE A 85 7.86 2.87 4.97
CA PHE A 85 9.26 2.44 5.02
C PHE A 85 9.80 1.84 3.72
N ASN A 86 9.20 2.17 2.59
CA ASN A 86 9.70 1.73 1.29
C ASN A 86 10.48 2.86 0.65
N SER A 87 11.76 2.61 0.36
CA SER A 87 12.47 3.41 -0.64
C SER A 87 11.79 3.24 -1.99
N GLU A 88 12.11 4.11 -2.93
CA GLU A 88 11.61 4.01 -4.30
C GLU A 88 11.90 2.62 -4.92
N ASP A 89 13.12 2.11 -4.75
CA ASP A 89 13.51 0.81 -5.31
C ASP A 89 12.79 -0.36 -4.61
N ALA A 90 12.56 -0.26 -3.30
CA ALA A 90 11.76 -1.24 -2.58
C ALA A 90 10.30 -1.23 -3.07
N ALA A 91 9.72 -0.05 -3.30
CA ALA A 91 8.37 0.10 -3.81
C ALA A 91 8.22 -0.48 -5.23
N LYS A 92 9.19 -0.22 -6.13
CA LYS A 92 9.24 -0.81 -7.47
C LYS A 92 9.31 -2.34 -7.45
N LYS A 93 10.14 -2.91 -6.56
CA LYS A 93 10.25 -4.37 -6.39
C LYS A 93 8.93 -4.97 -5.90
N LEU A 94 8.26 -4.32 -4.94
CA LEU A 94 6.96 -4.76 -4.43
C LEU A 94 5.84 -4.68 -5.48
N ALA A 95 5.84 -3.65 -6.34
CA ALA A 95 4.89 -3.51 -7.44
C ALA A 95 4.93 -4.75 -8.36
N LEU A 96 6.13 -5.23 -8.69
CA LEU A 96 6.29 -6.44 -9.49
C LEU A 96 5.97 -7.71 -8.69
N GLN A 97 6.48 -7.83 -7.46
CA GLN A 97 6.34 -9.04 -6.64
C GLN A 97 4.88 -9.40 -6.31
N ASN A 98 4.04 -8.40 -6.01
CA ASN A 98 2.70 -8.64 -5.49
C ASN A 98 1.71 -8.99 -6.60
N HIS A 99 1.72 -8.25 -7.71
CA HIS A 99 0.76 -8.44 -8.80
C HIS A 99 1.23 -7.91 -10.17
N GLN A 100 2.54 -7.77 -10.40
CA GLN A 100 3.10 -7.39 -11.71
C GLN A 100 2.61 -6.02 -12.24
N SER A 101 2.36 -5.04 -11.37
CA SER A 101 1.80 -3.74 -11.74
C SER A 101 2.67 -2.99 -12.75
N ASP A 102 2.03 -2.27 -13.68
CA ASP A 102 2.72 -1.50 -14.73
C ASP A 102 3.21 -0.12 -14.25
N TYR A 103 2.50 0.44 -13.27
CA TYR A 103 2.74 1.77 -12.75
C TYR A 103 2.86 1.76 -11.22
N LEU A 104 3.62 2.71 -10.69
CA LEU A 104 3.79 2.95 -9.25
C LEU A 104 3.43 4.40 -8.94
N ILE A 105 2.49 4.60 -8.00
CA ILE A 105 2.30 5.87 -7.30
C ILE A 105 3.17 5.83 -6.05
N HIS A 106 4.30 6.53 -6.08
CA HIS A 106 5.24 6.49 -4.97
C HIS A 106 4.87 7.53 -3.90
N PHE A 107 4.34 7.05 -2.77
CA PHE A 107 4.26 7.84 -1.55
C PHE A 107 5.66 7.83 -0.89
N PRO A 108 6.38 8.97 -0.91
CA PRO A 108 7.75 9.04 -0.41
C PRO A 108 7.83 8.72 1.09
N ILE A 109 8.84 7.92 1.45
CA ILE A 109 9.24 7.70 2.85
C ILE A 109 9.70 9.01 3.51
N THR A 110 9.46 9.15 4.82
CA THR A 110 10.08 10.17 5.66
C THR A 110 11.54 9.81 5.98
N ASN A 111 12.34 10.80 6.40
CA ASN A 111 13.74 10.65 6.77
C ASN A 111 13.94 9.95 8.12
N ASN A 112 12.88 9.78 8.91
CA ASN A 112 12.91 9.09 10.20
C ASN A 112 11.63 8.30 10.48
N ALA A 113 11.73 7.31 11.37
CA ALA A 113 10.62 6.40 11.66
C ALA A 113 9.45 7.01 12.41
N LEU A 114 9.71 7.99 13.28
CA LEU A 114 8.65 8.66 14.02
C LEU A 114 7.73 9.44 13.07
N SER A 115 8.29 10.18 12.11
CA SER A 115 7.52 10.90 11.10
C SER A 115 6.73 9.94 10.20
N GLU A 116 7.29 8.78 9.85
CA GLU A 116 6.58 7.79 9.01
C GLU A 116 5.33 7.26 9.73
N LEU A 117 5.46 6.96 11.03
CA LEU A 117 4.35 6.55 11.88
C LEU A 117 3.30 7.65 12.02
N MET A 118 3.68 8.93 12.01
CA MET A 118 2.72 10.04 12.01
C MET A 118 1.95 10.13 10.71
N VAL A 119 2.60 9.98 9.55
CA VAL A 119 1.90 9.91 8.26
C VAL A 119 0.88 8.77 8.30
N ALA A 120 1.28 7.59 8.75
CA ALA A 120 0.38 6.44 8.88
C ALA A 120 -0.78 6.70 9.85
N GLY A 121 -0.51 7.31 11.01
CA GLY A 121 -1.51 7.69 12.00
C GLY A 121 -2.50 8.73 11.45
N TYR A 122 -2.02 9.74 10.74
CA TYR A 122 -2.85 10.73 10.08
C TYR A 122 -3.78 10.07 9.05
N GLN A 123 -3.24 9.24 8.15
CA GLN A 123 -4.06 8.51 7.18
C GLN A 123 -5.10 7.60 7.86
N LYS A 124 -4.75 6.95 8.98
CA LYS A 124 -5.67 6.05 9.66
C LYS A 124 -6.82 6.76 10.35
N PHE A 125 -6.54 7.87 11.04
CA PHE A 125 -7.48 8.45 12.01
C PHE A 125 -8.05 9.81 11.61
N LEU A 126 -7.36 10.57 10.75
CA LEU A 126 -7.69 11.98 10.49
C LEU A 126 -7.97 12.29 9.01
N GLU A 127 -7.29 11.61 8.09
CA GLU A 127 -7.36 11.91 6.65
C GLU A 127 -8.81 11.85 6.13
N SER A 128 -9.29 13.01 5.70
CA SER A 128 -10.67 13.28 5.27
C SER A 128 -10.72 14.66 4.61
N GLU A 129 -11.83 15.01 3.99
CA GLU A 129 -11.99 16.36 3.38
C GLU A 129 -11.78 17.49 4.39
N GLY A 130 -12.34 17.36 5.61
CA GLY A 130 -12.28 18.42 6.63
C GLY A 130 -10.90 18.62 7.27
N PHE A 131 -10.08 17.59 7.35
CA PHE A 131 -8.73 17.66 7.93
C PHE A 131 -7.61 17.73 6.88
N GLY A 132 -7.95 17.52 5.61
CA GLY A 132 -7.02 17.51 4.49
C GLY A 132 -6.79 16.11 3.92
N LEU A 133 -6.51 16.08 2.62
CA LEU A 133 -6.06 14.87 1.92
C LEU A 133 -4.57 14.98 1.64
N THR A 134 -3.83 13.91 1.90
CA THR A 134 -2.45 13.76 1.44
C THR A 134 -2.40 13.83 -0.09
N ASN A 135 -1.26 14.24 -0.64
CA ASN A 135 -1.06 14.29 -2.07
C ASN A 135 -1.15 12.91 -2.72
N ALA A 136 -0.81 11.83 -2.00
CA ALA A 136 -0.97 10.46 -2.49
C ALA A 136 -2.44 10.08 -2.70
N VAL A 137 -3.33 10.45 -1.75
CA VAL A 137 -4.78 10.27 -1.92
C VAL A 137 -5.32 11.13 -3.06
N LYS A 138 -4.90 12.40 -3.15
CA LYS A 138 -5.30 13.29 -4.26
C LYS A 138 -4.93 12.70 -5.63
N GLU A 139 -3.77 12.07 -5.74
CA GLU A 139 -3.34 11.48 -7.01
C GLU A 139 -4.10 10.20 -7.35
N ASN A 140 -4.42 9.39 -6.36
CA ASN A 140 -5.32 8.25 -6.53
C ASN A 140 -6.73 8.69 -6.96
N ILE A 141 -7.28 9.79 -6.41
CA ILE A 141 -8.56 10.35 -6.85
C ILE A 141 -8.53 10.67 -8.34
N LYS A 142 -7.47 11.36 -8.82
CA LYS A 142 -7.34 11.72 -10.24
C LYS A 142 -7.26 10.50 -11.15
N VAL A 143 -6.48 9.50 -10.76
CA VAL A 143 -6.35 8.23 -11.47
C VAL A 143 -7.70 7.51 -11.56
N ILE A 144 -8.37 7.34 -10.43
CA ILE A 144 -9.65 6.63 -10.36
C ILE A 144 -10.71 7.35 -11.19
N ALA A 145 -10.80 8.68 -11.10
CA ALA A 145 -11.73 9.46 -11.90
C ALA A 145 -11.52 9.27 -13.41
N LYS A 146 -10.27 9.03 -13.84
CA LYS A 146 -9.92 8.90 -15.25
C LYS A 146 -10.06 7.49 -15.81
N TYR A 147 -9.67 6.48 -15.03
CA TYR A 147 -9.54 5.09 -15.49
C TYR A 147 -10.54 4.12 -14.84
N GLY A 148 -11.18 4.47 -13.72
CA GLY A 148 -12.07 3.58 -12.98
C GLY A 148 -13.26 3.04 -13.79
N LYS A 149 -13.74 3.80 -14.79
CA LYS A 149 -14.80 3.37 -15.72
C LYS A 149 -14.27 2.74 -17.03
N LYS A 150 -12.96 2.73 -17.24
CA LYS A 150 -12.32 2.21 -18.46
C LYS A 150 -11.71 0.82 -18.24
N GLY A 151 -11.32 0.52 -17.02
CA GLY A 151 -10.55 -0.66 -16.65
C GLY A 151 -9.34 -0.23 -15.84
N LEU A 152 -9.41 -0.44 -14.52
CA LEU A 152 -8.36 -0.04 -13.59
C LEU A 152 -8.18 -1.14 -12.54
N ILE A 153 -6.93 -1.49 -12.28
CA ILE A 153 -6.52 -2.31 -11.16
C ILE A 153 -5.66 -1.44 -10.24
N ILE A 154 -6.01 -1.42 -8.95
CA ILE A 154 -5.18 -0.83 -7.91
C ILE A 154 -4.67 -1.92 -7.00
N ASP A 155 -3.36 -2.07 -7.00
CA ASP A 155 -2.60 -2.92 -6.08
C ASP A 155 -2.13 -2.09 -4.90
N ALA A 156 -2.26 -2.62 -3.69
CA ALA A 156 -2.01 -1.85 -2.49
C ALA A 156 -1.35 -2.71 -1.39
N HIS A 157 -0.17 -2.29 -0.93
CA HIS A 157 0.52 -2.96 0.16
C HIS A 157 0.50 -2.13 1.44
N SER A 158 0.21 -2.74 2.59
CA SER A 158 0.34 -2.08 3.90
C SER A 158 -0.41 -0.73 3.97
N ARG A 159 0.30 0.38 4.20
CA ARG A 159 -0.21 1.77 4.13
C ARG A 159 -0.76 2.16 2.74
N GLY A 160 -0.31 1.54 1.66
CA GLY A 160 -0.92 1.72 0.34
C GLY A 160 -2.41 1.35 0.33
N GLY A 161 -2.80 0.40 1.19
CA GLY A 161 -4.21 0.06 1.45
C GLY A 161 -4.98 1.21 2.11
N MET A 162 -4.35 1.93 3.05
CA MET A 162 -4.90 3.17 3.63
C MET A 162 -5.12 4.24 2.57
N THR A 163 -4.11 4.51 1.74
CA THR A 163 -4.20 5.51 0.66
C THR A 163 -5.36 5.17 -0.30
N THR A 164 -5.47 3.90 -0.69
CA THR A 164 -6.55 3.43 -1.58
C THR A 164 -7.92 3.52 -0.91
N GLY A 165 -8.05 3.07 0.34
CA GLY A 165 -9.31 3.08 1.07
C GLY A 165 -9.80 4.49 1.43
N ASN A 166 -8.90 5.40 1.80
CA ASN A 166 -9.23 6.81 2.03
C ASN A 166 -9.67 7.52 0.75
N THR A 167 -9.10 7.12 -0.40
CA THR A 167 -9.59 7.59 -1.70
C THR A 167 -11.04 7.15 -1.95
N LEU A 168 -11.37 5.89 -1.71
CA LEU A 168 -12.76 5.42 -1.84
C LEU A 168 -13.71 6.07 -0.84
N ARG A 169 -13.26 6.30 0.40
CA ARG A 169 -14.04 7.00 1.43
C ARG A 169 -14.37 8.42 0.97
N PHE A 170 -13.36 9.16 0.50
CA PHE A 170 -13.56 10.49 -0.04
C PHE A 170 -14.55 10.47 -1.21
N ILE A 171 -14.37 9.56 -2.17
CA ILE A 171 -15.27 9.45 -3.33
C ILE A 171 -16.71 9.20 -2.87
N ASN A 172 -16.92 8.27 -1.95
CA ASN A 172 -18.23 7.94 -1.41
C ASN A 172 -18.91 9.11 -0.67
N GLU A 173 -18.13 9.98 -0.04
CA GLU A 173 -18.64 11.15 0.71
C GLU A 173 -18.92 12.35 -0.22
N ASN A 174 -18.19 12.47 -1.33
CA ASN A 174 -18.18 13.68 -2.16
C ASN A 174 -18.74 13.53 -3.57
N HIS A 175 -18.93 12.29 -4.06
CA HIS A 175 -19.43 12.04 -5.41
C HIS A 175 -20.72 11.22 -5.37
N ASN A 176 -21.73 11.69 -6.11
CA ASN A 176 -23.01 10.99 -6.26
C ASN A 176 -23.05 10.07 -7.49
N ASP A 177 -21.94 9.92 -8.23
CA ASP A 177 -21.89 9.13 -9.46
C ASP A 177 -21.33 7.72 -9.20
N ASN A 178 -22.25 6.77 -9.00
CA ASN A 178 -21.98 5.34 -8.76
C ASN A 178 -21.46 4.57 -10.00
N SER A 179 -21.13 5.27 -11.10
CA SER A 179 -20.62 4.65 -12.33
C SER A 179 -19.12 4.83 -12.55
N THR A 180 -18.48 5.75 -11.83
CA THR A 180 -17.05 6.07 -12.02
C THR A 180 -16.14 4.90 -11.67
N LEU A 181 -16.58 3.99 -10.79
CA LEU A 181 -15.78 2.84 -10.32
C LEU A 181 -16.20 1.50 -10.94
N LYS A 182 -17.04 1.51 -11.99
CA LYS A 182 -17.67 0.29 -12.53
C LYS A 182 -16.68 -0.78 -12.98
N HIS A 183 -15.47 -0.39 -13.39
CA HIS A 183 -14.43 -1.29 -13.89
C HIS A 183 -13.14 -1.20 -13.07
N LEU A 184 -13.29 -0.90 -11.77
CA LEU A 184 -12.20 -0.88 -10.79
C LEU A 184 -12.16 -2.20 -10.02
N ASP A 185 -11.02 -2.88 -10.06
CA ASP A 185 -10.68 -3.96 -9.14
C ASP A 185 -9.52 -3.53 -8.23
N ILE A 186 -9.53 -3.99 -6.99
CA ILE A 186 -8.51 -3.65 -6.00
C ILE A 186 -7.92 -4.93 -5.41
N TYR A 187 -6.59 -4.98 -5.33
CA TYR A 187 -5.84 -6.09 -4.76
C TYR A 187 -5.03 -5.57 -3.58
N THR A 188 -5.30 -6.08 -2.38
CA THR A 188 -4.64 -5.63 -1.17
C THR A 188 -3.75 -6.71 -0.56
N VAL A 189 -2.60 -6.28 -0.03
CA VAL A 189 -1.60 -7.16 0.57
C VAL A 189 -1.25 -6.59 1.94
N GLY A 190 -1.57 -7.31 3.00
CA GLY A 190 -1.31 -6.88 4.39
C GLY A 190 -1.90 -5.50 4.70
N SER A 191 -3.05 -5.15 4.10
CA SER A 191 -3.63 -3.81 4.12
C SER A 191 -3.80 -3.24 5.53
N ALA A 192 -3.36 -2.01 5.75
CA ALA A 192 -3.71 -1.26 6.97
C ALA A 192 -5.18 -0.78 6.96
N PHE A 193 -5.87 -0.87 5.81
CA PHE A 193 -7.30 -0.58 5.66
C PHE A 193 -8.12 -1.85 5.75
N ASN A 194 -9.34 -1.70 6.30
CA ASN A 194 -10.25 -2.82 6.42
C ASN A 194 -10.80 -3.21 5.03
N ASN A 195 -10.44 -4.39 4.56
CA ASN A 195 -10.78 -4.92 3.24
C ASN A 195 -12.29 -5.11 3.07
N GLN A 196 -13.03 -5.45 4.13
CA GLN A 196 -14.49 -5.54 4.08
C GLN A 196 -15.11 -4.15 3.88
N GLN A 197 -14.66 -3.14 4.62
CA GLN A 197 -15.06 -1.75 4.41
C GLN A 197 -14.71 -1.27 3.00
N MET A 198 -13.54 -1.65 2.48
CA MET A 198 -13.11 -1.33 1.12
C MET A 198 -14.04 -1.95 0.09
N ALA A 199 -14.40 -3.23 0.27
CA ALA A 199 -15.34 -3.95 -0.60
C ALA A 199 -16.72 -3.30 -0.57
N ASP A 200 -17.22 -2.90 0.60
CA ASP A 200 -18.53 -2.28 0.76
C ASP A 200 -18.58 -0.89 0.08
N LEU A 201 -17.54 -0.08 0.28
CA LEU A 201 -17.39 1.22 -0.38
C LEU A 201 -17.32 1.05 -1.91
N LEU A 202 -16.49 0.13 -2.40
CA LEU A 202 -16.35 -0.10 -3.83
C LEU A 202 -17.65 -0.63 -4.44
N ASN A 203 -18.29 -1.61 -3.81
CA ASN A 203 -19.54 -2.19 -4.28
C ASN A 203 -20.64 -1.13 -4.43
N LYS A 204 -20.82 -0.27 -3.42
CA LYS A 204 -21.77 0.84 -3.47
C LYS A 204 -21.48 1.80 -4.63
N ASN A 205 -20.21 2.20 -4.80
CA ASN A 205 -19.81 3.23 -5.76
C ASN A 205 -19.51 2.69 -7.17
N SER A 206 -19.61 1.37 -7.38
CA SER A 206 -19.43 0.70 -8.68
C SER A 206 -20.71 0.03 -9.19
N SER A 207 -21.84 0.23 -8.50
CA SER A 207 -23.10 -0.49 -8.77
C SER A 207 -22.92 -2.02 -8.76
N GLY A 208 -22.09 -2.51 -7.83
CA GLY A 208 -21.82 -3.93 -7.63
C GLY A 208 -20.82 -4.60 -8.59
N ASN A 209 -20.14 -3.83 -9.46
CA ASN A 209 -19.26 -4.40 -10.49
C ASN A 209 -17.78 -4.46 -10.08
N GLY A 210 -17.35 -3.63 -9.13
CA GLY A 210 -15.96 -3.61 -8.67
C GLY A 210 -15.68 -4.66 -7.62
N ASN A 211 -14.48 -5.24 -7.65
CA ASN A 211 -14.08 -6.33 -6.76
C ASN A 211 -12.89 -5.93 -5.87
N VAL A 212 -12.86 -6.47 -4.65
CA VAL A 212 -11.71 -6.38 -3.76
C VAL A 212 -11.17 -7.77 -3.51
N PHE A 213 -9.89 -7.96 -3.74
CA PHE A 213 -9.16 -9.18 -3.44
C PHE A 213 -8.12 -8.88 -2.38
N ALA A 214 -7.89 -9.81 -1.45
CA ALA A 214 -6.96 -9.60 -0.35
C ALA A 214 -6.01 -10.79 -0.15
N GLN A 215 -4.82 -10.48 0.35
CA GLN A 215 -3.90 -11.41 1.01
C GLN A 215 -3.56 -10.87 2.39
N VAL A 216 -3.84 -11.66 3.43
CA VAL A 216 -3.58 -11.30 4.83
C VAL A 216 -3.07 -12.53 5.56
N HIS A 217 -1.79 -12.51 5.94
CA HIS A 217 -1.22 -13.56 6.77
C HIS A 217 -1.78 -13.45 8.19
N LYS A 218 -2.12 -14.58 8.82
CA LYS A 218 -2.73 -14.61 10.17
C LYS A 218 -1.91 -13.95 11.28
N ASP A 219 -0.59 -13.91 11.12
CA ASP A 219 0.33 -13.26 12.06
C ASP A 219 0.78 -11.84 11.61
N ASP A 220 0.24 -11.32 10.50
CA ASP A 220 0.54 -9.96 10.04
C ASP A 220 -0.17 -8.93 10.93
N PHE A 221 0.57 -8.27 11.81
CA PHE A 221 0.04 -7.27 12.74
C PHE A 221 -0.62 -6.08 12.03
N VAL A 222 -0.07 -5.64 10.90
CA VAL A 222 -0.62 -4.50 10.16
C VAL A 222 -1.94 -4.90 9.50
N GLY A 223 -1.96 -6.05 8.83
CA GLY A 223 -3.17 -6.56 8.20
C GLY A 223 -4.29 -6.86 9.20
N THR A 224 -3.98 -7.65 10.23
CA THR A 224 -4.97 -8.18 11.17
C THR A 224 -5.36 -7.18 12.25
N PHE A 225 -4.40 -6.60 12.96
CA PHE A 225 -4.69 -5.73 14.11
C PHE A 225 -4.96 -4.29 13.69
N ILE A 226 -4.07 -3.68 12.89
CA ILE A 226 -4.26 -2.29 12.45
C ILE A 226 -5.39 -2.19 11.41
N GLY A 227 -5.41 -3.10 10.44
CA GLY A 227 -6.44 -3.17 9.40
C GLY A 227 -7.77 -3.76 9.88
N GLY A 228 -7.76 -4.56 10.95
CA GLY A 228 -8.94 -5.31 11.37
C GLY A 228 -9.36 -6.35 10.34
N ASN A 229 -8.43 -6.87 9.55
CA ASN A 229 -8.73 -7.80 8.46
C ASN A 229 -8.74 -9.24 8.95
N GLU A 230 -9.70 -10.01 8.44
CA GLU A 230 -9.64 -11.46 8.55
C GLU A 230 -8.44 -12.01 7.78
N ALA A 231 -7.79 -13.02 8.35
CA ALA A 231 -6.68 -13.69 7.71
C ALA A 231 -7.17 -14.53 6.53
N THR A 232 -6.42 -14.52 5.43
CA THR A 232 -6.68 -15.34 4.24
C THR A 232 -5.90 -16.65 4.25
N GLY A 233 -5.07 -16.86 5.28
CA GLY A 233 -4.21 -18.02 5.47
C GLY A 233 -2.95 -17.65 6.23
N GLY A 234 -1.94 -18.50 6.11
CA GLY A 234 -0.61 -18.29 6.66
C GLY A 234 -0.27 -19.31 7.75
N THR A 235 1.00 -19.64 7.81
CA THR A 235 1.57 -20.58 8.78
C THR A 235 2.61 -19.86 9.64
N THR A 236 2.48 -19.98 10.97
CA THR A 236 3.55 -19.51 11.86
C THR A 236 4.76 -20.40 11.67
N PRO A 237 5.95 -19.86 11.33
CA PRO A 237 7.14 -20.68 11.16
C PRO A 237 7.55 -21.39 12.45
N ASP A 238 8.13 -22.58 12.31
CA ASP A 238 8.71 -23.34 13.42
C ASP A 238 9.69 -22.49 14.24
N GLY A 239 9.61 -22.62 15.57
CA GLY A 239 10.45 -21.85 16.50
C GLY A 239 10.02 -20.39 16.67
N SER A 240 8.86 -19.99 16.15
CA SER A 240 8.27 -18.66 16.35
C SER A 240 6.87 -18.72 16.94
N THR A 241 6.31 -17.56 17.26
CA THR A 241 4.93 -17.40 17.73
C THR A 241 4.27 -16.24 16.99
N SER A 242 2.93 -16.19 16.96
CA SER A 242 2.19 -15.07 16.35
C SER A 242 2.61 -13.72 16.94
N PHE A 243 2.91 -13.65 18.23
CA PHE A 243 3.41 -12.43 18.87
C PHE A 243 4.79 -12.01 18.33
N ILE A 244 5.71 -12.96 18.20
CA ILE A 244 7.05 -12.70 17.67
C ILE A 244 6.99 -12.30 16.19
N GLU A 245 6.21 -13.01 15.37
CA GLU A 245 6.07 -12.65 13.95
C GLU A 245 5.35 -11.31 13.76
N GLY A 246 4.35 -10.99 14.59
CA GLY A 246 3.71 -9.68 14.60
C GLY A 246 4.67 -8.54 14.94
N LEU A 247 5.57 -8.73 15.92
CA LEU A 247 6.63 -7.76 16.19
C LEU A 247 7.61 -7.66 15.01
N LYS A 248 8.01 -8.80 14.43
CA LYS A 248 8.91 -8.78 13.28
C LYS A 248 8.31 -8.03 12.10
N SER A 249 7.01 -8.18 11.88
CA SER A 249 6.25 -7.57 10.78
C SER A 249 6.37 -6.05 10.72
N ILE A 250 6.72 -5.41 11.84
CA ILE A 250 6.90 -3.96 11.96
C ILE A 250 8.37 -3.55 11.78
N PHE A 251 9.32 -4.37 12.27
CA PHE A 251 10.72 -3.93 12.46
C PHE A 251 11.75 -4.63 11.56
N PHE A 252 11.37 -5.64 10.76
CA PHE A 252 12.32 -6.46 10.00
C PHE A 252 12.02 -6.53 8.50
N ASP A 253 13.07 -6.84 7.73
CA ASP A 253 13.01 -6.84 6.27
C ASP A 253 12.36 -8.09 5.66
N VAL A 254 12.40 -9.27 6.30
CA VAL A 254 11.73 -10.48 5.78
C VAL A 254 10.76 -10.97 6.84
N THR A 255 9.47 -10.79 6.59
CA THR A 255 8.43 -10.99 7.58
C THR A 255 7.15 -11.51 6.93
N VAL A 256 6.21 -11.93 7.76
CA VAL A 256 4.83 -12.23 7.38
C VAL A 256 4.14 -11.07 6.65
N HIS A 257 4.59 -9.82 6.84
CA HIS A 257 3.98 -8.61 6.27
C HIS A 257 4.51 -8.23 4.88
N ASN A 258 5.62 -8.81 4.43
CA ASN A 258 6.17 -8.55 3.09
C ASN A 258 6.50 -9.83 2.30
N SER A 259 6.16 -10.99 2.87
CA SER A 259 6.30 -12.30 2.25
C SER A 259 5.01 -12.75 1.57
N TYR A 260 4.52 -11.95 0.64
CA TYR A 260 3.30 -12.18 -0.14
C TYR A 260 3.60 -12.35 -1.64
N GLY A 261 2.59 -12.68 -2.45
CA GLY A 261 2.74 -12.84 -3.91
C GLY A 261 3.75 -13.92 -4.28
N ASP A 262 4.64 -13.61 -5.24
CA ASP A 262 5.74 -14.51 -5.61
C ASP A 262 6.84 -14.63 -4.54
N GLY A 263 6.71 -13.86 -3.45
CA GLY A 263 7.61 -13.87 -2.30
C GLY A 263 8.95 -13.21 -2.57
N LYS A 264 9.80 -13.16 -1.54
CA LYS A 264 11.21 -12.78 -1.72
C LYS A 264 11.98 -13.90 -2.43
N PRO A 265 13.04 -13.57 -3.20
CA PRO A 265 13.87 -14.58 -3.88
C PRO A 265 14.36 -15.68 -2.92
N ASN A 266 14.60 -16.87 -3.46
CA ASN A 266 15.07 -18.07 -2.76
C ASN A 266 14.04 -18.77 -1.84
N GLY A 267 12.75 -18.51 -2.01
CA GLY A 267 11.69 -19.22 -1.27
C GLY A 267 11.60 -18.84 0.20
N ALA A 268 12.21 -17.72 0.61
CA ALA A 268 12.19 -17.22 1.99
C ALA A 268 10.75 -17.00 2.52
N SER A 269 9.80 -16.78 1.62
CA SER A 269 8.38 -16.61 1.93
C SER A 269 7.62 -17.93 2.10
N LYS A 270 8.15 -19.06 1.61
CA LYS A 270 7.47 -20.38 1.62
C LYS A 270 7.11 -20.85 3.03
N LYS A 271 8.00 -20.59 3.99
CA LYS A 271 7.79 -20.95 5.41
C LYS A 271 6.57 -20.26 6.04
N TYR A 272 6.10 -19.16 5.46
CA TYR A 272 4.93 -18.41 5.94
C TYR A 272 3.62 -18.88 5.31
N TRP A 273 3.65 -19.73 4.29
CA TRP A 273 2.45 -20.15 3.54
C TRP A 273 2.42 -21.66 3.32
N GLN A 274 2.87 -22.44 4.31
CA GLN A 274 2.93 -23.91 4.22
C GLN A 274 1.53 -24.55 4.16
N ASP A 275 0.50 -23.82 4.56
CA ASP A 275 -0.91 -24.14 4.40
C ASP A 275 -1.42 -23.98 2.95
N SER A 276 -0.63 -23.36 2.07
CA SER A 276 -0.90 -23.27 0.64
C SER A 276 -0.20 -24.39 -0.15
N PRO A 277 -0.85 -25.04 -1.13
CA PRO A 277 -0.28 -26.16 -1.88
C PRO A 277 1.04 -25.84 -2.60
N ASP A 278 1.20 -24.61 -3.07
CA ASP A 278 2.41 -24.14 -3.75
C ASP A 278 3.33 -23.30 -2.84
N GLY A 279 2.98 -23.17 -1.56
CA GLY A 279 3.75 -22.39 -0.61
C GLY A 279 3.67 -20.87 -0.84
N LYS A 280 2.61 -20.39 -1.51
CA LYS A 280 2.41 -18.97 -1.85
C LYS A 280 1.08 -18.46 -1.32
N ALA A 281 1.06 -17.18 -0.98
CA ALA A 281 -0.18 -16.46 -0.69
C ALA A 281 -1.10 -16.44 -1.93
N LYS A 282 -2.41 -16.54 -1.71
CA LYS A 282 -3.42 -16.45 -2.77
C LYS A 282 -4.37 -15.30 -2.49
N PHE A 283 -4.67 -14.53 -3.53
CA PHE A 283 -5.70 -13.51 -3.45
C PHE A 283 -7.06 -14.16 -3.27
N ILE A 284 -7.79 -13.75 -2.23
CA ILE A 284 -9.15 -14.19 -1.96
C ILE A 284 -10.10 -13.02 -2.22
N LEU A 285 -11.19 -13.26 -2.93
CA LEU A 285 -12.26 -12.29 -3.13
C LEU A 285 -12.91 -11.96 -1.78
N ILE A 286 -13.03 -10.67 -1.47
CA ILE A 286 -13.75 -10.17 -0.31
C ILE A 286 -15.15 -9.74 -0.77
N PRO A 287 -16.19 -10.55 -0.52
CA PRO A 287 -17.54 -10.19 -0.95
C PRO A 287 -18.05 -9.01 -0.11
N ALA A 288 -18.70 -8.05 -0.76
CA ALA A 288 -19.39 -6.97 -0.08
C ALA A 288 -20.43 -7.54 0.91
N SER A 289 -20.58 -6.91 2.07
CA SER A 289 -21.45 -7.35 3.16
C SER A 289 -22.91 -7.52 2.71
N ASN A 290 -23.35 -6.71 1.75
CA ASN A 290 -24.71 -6.74 1.20
C ASN A 290 -24.97 -7.92 0.25
N ASN A 291 -23.92 -8.69 -0.10
CA ASN A 291 -23.97 -9.87 -0.96
C ASN A 291 -23.74 -11.18 -0.18
N LYS A 292 -23.67 -11.13 1.16
CA LYS A 292 -23.55 -12.31 2.04
C LYS A 292 -24.93 -12.80 2.50
#